data_AF-A0A968X9E1-F1
#
_entry.id   AF-A0A968X9E1-F1
#
_cell.length_a   1.000
_cell.length_b   1.000
_cell.length_c   1.000
_cell.angle_alpha   90.00
_cell.angle_beta   90.00
_cell.angle_gamma   90.00
#
_symmetry.space_group_name_H-M   'P 1'
#
loop_
_entity.id
_entity.type
_entity.pdbx_description
1 polymer ?
#
loop_
_entity_poly.entity_id
_entity_poly.type
_entity_poly.pdbx_seq_one_letter_code
_entity_poly.pdbx_strand_id
1 'polypeptide(L)'
;MGYDVMKTWVEKAQYGNQKIGDRSAIDSFWLTGDLRITPQEQIDFLRRLQQDKLPFGKRAIATVKNIMILEQTPQYTLRAKTGWSNYGEPKLPQQGWLVGYVEQNKNTYFFATHIDIREPLDAKARMLITRSCLKDLGLL
;
A
#
# COMPACT_ATOMS: atom_id res chain seq x y z
N MET A 1 -16.97 -7.99 -6.93
CA MET A 1 -17.60 -6.64 -7.01
C MET A 1 -17.67 -6.26 -8.48
N GLY A 2 -18.71 -5.53 -8.91
CA GLY A 2 -18.80 -4.99 -10.27
C GLY A 2 -18.21 -3.59 -10.40
N TYR A 3 -18.06 -3.11 -11.64
CA TYR A 3 -17.45 -1.81 -11.97
C TYR A 3 -18.04 -0.62 -11.19
N ASP A 4 -19.36 -0.47 -11.19
CA ASP A 4 -20.03 0.69 -10.58
C ASP A 4 -19.79 0.75 -9.05
N VAL A 5 -19.77 -0.42 -8.40
CA VAL A 5 -19.49 -0.56 -6.98
C VAL A 5 -18.03 -0.21 -6.68
N MET A 6 -17.09 -0.70 -7.48
CA MET A 6 -15.66 -0.40 -7.31
C MET A 6 -15.40 1.10 -7.50
N LYS A 7 -15.94 1.71 -8.55
CA LYS A 7 -15.81 3.14 -8.84
C LYS A 7 -16.25 3.97 -7.64
N THR A 8 -17.46 3.68 -7.13
CA THR A 8 -18.03 4.36 -5.96
C THR A 8 -17.09 4.30 -4.76
N TRP A 9 -16.51 3.14 -4.47
CA TRP A 9 -15.64 2.98 -3.29
C TRP A 9 -14.25 3.61 -3.47
N VAL A 10 -13.67 3.55 -4.67
CA VAL A 10 -12.40 4.22 -4.99
C VAL A 10 -12.55 5.74 -4.86
N GLU A 11 -13.65 6.30 -5.35
CA GLU A 11 -13.97 7.73 -5.24
C GLU A 11 -14.23 8.13 -3.78
N LYS A 12 -15.10 7.40 -3.05
CA LYS A 12 -15.37 7.68 -1.63
C LYS A 12 -14.13 7.56 -0.76
N ALA A 13 -13.24 6.63 -1.07
CA ALA A 13 -11.96 6.49 -0.38
C ALA A 13 -10.94 7.54 -0.80
N GLN A 14 -11.20 8.31 -1.87
CA GLN A 14 -10.26 9.25 -2.49
C GLN A 14 -8.90 8.59 -2.74
N TYR A 15 -8.91 7.46 -3.45
CA TYR A 15 -7.71 6.65 -3.67
C TYR A 15 -6.96 7.07 -4.93
N GLY A 16 -5.86 7.80 -4.77
CA GLY A 16 -5.03 8.30 -5.87
C GLY A 16 -5.83 9.10 -6.90
N ASN A 17 -5.52 8.90 -8.18
CA ASN A 17 -6.20 9.58 -9.29
C ASN A 17 -7.60 9.02 -9.62
N GLN A 18 -8.05 7.96 -8.94
CA GLN A 18 -9.37 7.34 -9.06
C GLN A 18 -9.73 6.79 -10.46
N LYS A 19 -8.75 6.68 -11.37
CA LYS A 19 -8.98 6.20 -12.74
C LYS A 19 -8.99 4.66 -12.80
N ILE A 20 -10.17 4.05 -12.70
CA ILE A 20 -10.31 2.59 -12.74
C ILE A 20 -10.58 1.99 -14.14
N GLY A 21 -10.41 2.78 -15.21
CA GLY A 21 -10.65 2.35 -16.58
C GLY A 21 -12.14 2.17 -16.92
N ASP A 22 -12.45 1.26 -17.83
CA ASP A 22 -13.82 0.90 -18.20
C ASP A 22 -14.28 -0.41 -17.52
N ARG A 23 -15.48 -0.88 -17.88
CA ARG A 23 -16.06 -2.10 -17.30
C ARG A 23 -15.23 -3.36 -17.59
N SER A 24 -14.49 -3.40 -18.69
CA SER A 24 -13.67 -4.54 -19.09
C SER A 24 -12.36 -4.64 -18.28
N ALA A 25 -11.87 -3.51 -17.75
CA ALA A 25 -10.64 -3.44 -16.97
C ALA A 25 -10.83 -3.71 -15.45
N ILE A 26 -12.03 -4.09 -15.02
CA ILE A 26 -12.39 -4.13 -13.59
C ILE A 26 -11.55 -5.08 -12.73
N ASP A 27 -10.88 -6.04 -13.34
CA ASP A 27 -10.02 -7.05 -12.69
C ASP A 27 -8.51 -6.75 -12.80
N SER A 28 -8.14 -5.67 -13.49
CA SER A 28 -6.75 -5.38 -13.86
C SER A 28 -6.37 -3.90 -13.77
N PHE A 29 -7.32 -2.99 -13.51
CA PHE A 29 -7.10 -1.54 -13.52
C PHE A 29 -5.98 -1.02 -12.60
N TRP A 30 -5.67 -1.74 -11.52
CA TRP A 30 -4.60 -1.40 -10.58
C TRP A 30 -3.24 -2.03 -10.93
N LEU A 31 -3.21 -3.03 -11.83
CA LEU A 31 -1.99 -3.70 -12.27
C LEU A 31 -1.43 -3.07 -13.54
N THR A 32 -2.29 -2.89 -14.54
CA THR A 32 -1.91 -2.44 -15.90
C THR A 32 -2.76 -1.27 -16.41
N GLY A 33 -3.82 -0.90 -15.70
CA GLY A 33 -4.69 0.24 -16.05
C GLY A 33 -4.10 1.60 -15.70
N ASP A 34 -4.97 2.62 -15.63
CA ASP A 34 -4.60 4.03 -15.43
C ASP A 34 -4.60 4.50 -13.97
N LEU A 35 -4.91 3.62 -13.02
CA LEU A 35 -4.90 3.98 -11.60
C LEU A 35 -3.47 4.32 -11.18
N ARG A 36 -3.27 5.53 -10.65
CA ARG A 36 -1.98 5.98 -10.12
C ARG A 36 -2.18 6.56 -8.74
N ILE A 37 -1.20 6.35 -7.87
CA ILE A 37 -1.15 6.89 -6.52
C ILE A 37 0.30 7.22 -6.17
N THR A 38 0.52 8.39 -5.59
CA THR A 38 1.84 8.85 -5.13
C THR A 38 2.18 8.27 -3.75
N PRO A 39 3.47 8.26 -3.34
CA PRO A 39 3.85 7.85 -1.99
C PRO A 39 3.14 8.65 -0.90
N GLN A 40 2.97 9.96 -1.09
CA GLN A 40 2.28 10.82 -0.14
C GLN A 40 0.80 10.43 0.00
N GLU A 41 0.11 10.16 -1.11
CA GLU A 41 -1.28 9.70 -1.08
C GLU A 41 -1.43 8.32 -0.42
N GLN A 42 -0.45 7.42 -0.57
CA GLN A 42 -0.41 6.16 0.18
C GLN A 42 -0.34 6.41 1.69
N ILE A 43 0.51 7.34 2.14
CA ILE A 43 0.61 7.73 3.55
C ILE A 43 -0.73 8.28 4.05
N ASP A 44 -1.36 9.18 3.30
CA ASP A 44 -2.62 9.80 3.70
C ASP A 44 -3.79 8.80 3.72
N PHE A 45 -3.81 7.83 2.78
CA PHE A 45 -4.74 6.71 2.81
C PHE A 45 -4.52 5.82 4.05
N LEU A 46 -3.28 5.43 4.34
CA LEU A 46 -2.95 4.61 5.51
C LEU A 46 -3.24 5.33 6.83
N ARG A 47 -3.04 6.65 6.91
CA ARG A 47 -3.40 7.44 8.09
C ARG A 47 -4.92 7.41 8.34
N ARG A 48 -5.72 7.57 7.28
CA ARG A 48 -7.18 7.44 7.38
C ARG A 48 -7.62 6.01 7.73
N LEU A 49 -6.96 5.00 7.17
CA LEU A 49 -7.19 3.59 7.54
C LEU A 49 -6.90 3.38 9.03
N GLN A 50 -5.75 3.83 9.51
CA GLN A 50 -5.33 3.66 10.90
C GLN A 50 -6.27 4.36 11.88
N GLN A 51 -6.78 5.53 11.52
CA GLN A 51 -7.72 6.32 12.33
C GLN A 51 -9.20 5.92 12.18
N ASP A 52 -9.52 4.84 11.46
CA ASP A 52 -10.89 4.41 11.16
C ASP A 52 -11.73 5.49 10.44
N LYS A 53 -11.08 6.35 9.64
CA LYS A 53 -11.70 7.48 8.91
C LYS A 53 -12.01 7.17 7.45
N LEU A 54 -11.73 5.95 6.98
CA LEU A 54 -12.17 5.51 5.66
C LEU A 54 -13.68 5.19 5.67
N PRO A 55 -14.38 5.29 4.53
CA PRO A 55 -15.83 5.10 4.44
C PRO A 55 -16.25 3.62 4.51
N PHE A 56 -15.53 2.78 5.27
CA PHE A 56 -15.76 1.34 5.39
C PHE A 56 -16.22 0.98 6.81
N GLY A 57 -16.94 -0.13 6.94
CA GLY A 57 -17.38 -0.61 8.25
C GLY A 57 -16.19 -0.93 9.18
N LYS A 58 -16.31 -0.61 10.47
CA LYS A 58 -15.26 -0.83 11.48
C LYS A 58 -14.71 -2.25 11.49
N ARG A 59 -15.59 -3.25 11.33
CA ARG A 59 -15.18 -4.67 11.24
C ARG A 59 -14.27 -4.92 10.04
N ALA A 60 -14.58 -4.36 8.87
CA ALA A 60 -13.75 -4.52 7.68
C ALA A 60 -12.39 -3.84 7.85
N ILE A 61 -12.36 -2.63 8.40
CA ILE A 61 -11.11 -1.91 8.70
C ILE A 61 -10.25 -2.71 9.68
N ALA A 62 -10.82 -3.21 10.77
CA ALA A 62 -10.10 -4.03 11.74
C ALA A 62 -9.53 -5.32 11.11
N THR A 63 -10.32 -6.01 10.29
CA THR A 63 -9.84 -7.18 9.54
C THR A 63 -8.67 -6.83 8.63
N VAL A 64 -8.76 -5.74 7.87
CA VAL A 64 -7.68 -5.28 6.98
C VAL A 64 -6.41 -4.96 7.78
N LYS A 65 -6.52 -4.24 8.89
CA LYS A 65 -5.37 -3.95 9.76
C LYS A 65 -4.72 -5.22 10.31
N ASN A 66 -5.50 -6.24 10.64
CA ASN A 66 -4.98 -7.50 11.17
C ASN A 66 -4.24 -8.32 10.10
N ILE A 67 -4.80 -8.44 8.89
CA ILE A 67 -4.13 -9.17 7.79
C ILE A 67 -2.86 -8.46 7.29
N MET A 68 -2.73 -7.16 7.56
CA MET A 68 -1.53 -6.40 7.20
C MET A 68 -0.37 -6.61 8.17
N ILE A 69 -0.56 -7.27 9.32
CA ILE A 69 0.52 -7.54 10.29
C ILE A 69 1.58 -8.40 9.60
N LEU A 70 2.75 -7.81 9.36
CA LEU A 70 3.91 -8.48 8.81
C LEU A 70 4.80 -9.02 9.93
N GLU A 71 4.89 -8.28 11.04
CA GLU A 71 5.68 -8.65 12.19
C GLU A 71 5.10 -8.02 13.45
N GLN A 72 5.12 -8.77 14.55
CA GLN A 72 4.63 -8.33 15.84
C GLN A 72 5.56 -8.83 16.94
N THR A 73 6.02 -7.90 17.77
CA THR A 73 6.88 -8.13 18.92
C THR A 73 6.26 -7.46 20.16
N PRO A 74 6.80 -7.69 21.37
CA PRO A 74 6.38 -6.92 22.54
C PRO A 74 6.65 -5.40 22.42
N GLN A 75 7.59 -5.00 21.56
CA GLN A 75 8.02 -3.61 21.41
C GLN A 75 7.25 -2.87 20.31
N TYR A 76 6.91 -3.55 19.21
CA TYR A 76 6.25 -2.92 18.06
C TYR A 76 5.36 -3.88 17.26
N THR A 77 4.51 -3.30 16.43
CA THR A 77 3.78 -4.03 15.38
C THR A 77 4.03 -3.35 14.03
N LEU A 78 4.65 -4.07 13.10
CA LEU A 78 4.85 -3.66 11.72
C LEU A 78 3.72 -4.20 10.85
N ARG A 79 2.95 -3.29 10.24
CA ARG A 79 1.94 -3.62 9.24
C ARG A 79 2.38 -3.14 7.88
N ALA A 80 2.39 -4.02 6.88
CA ALA A 80 2.90 -3.66 5.57
C ALA A 80 2.30 -4.50 4.44
N LYS A 81 2.35 -3.96 3.21
CA LYS A 81 2.05 -4.70 1.99
C LYS A 81 3.06 -4.36 0.90
N THR A 82 3.53 -5.40 0.22
CA THR A 82 4.36 -5.32 -0.99
C THR A 82 3.52 -5.10 -2.25
N GLY A 83 4.05 -4.42 -3.25
CA GLY A 83 3.45 -4.28 -4.58
C GLY A 83 4.50 -4.25 -5.68
N TRP A 84 4.20 -4.85 -6.83
CA TRP A 84 5.03 -4.82 -8.03
C TRP A 84 4.14 -4.53 -9.23
N SER A 85 4.20 -3.32 -9.75
CA SER A 85 3.44 -2.88 -10.92
C SER A 85 4.12 -3.34 -12.22
N ASN A 86 3.32 -3.68 -13.23
CA ASN A 86 3.77 -4.19 -14.53
C ASN A 86 4.58 -5.50 -14.48
N TYR A 87 4.46 -6.28 -13.40
CA TYR A 87 5.14 -7.57 -13.29
C TYR A 87 4.80 -8.47 -14.49
N GLY A 88 5.82 -8.99 -15.16
CA GLY A 88 5.65 -9.82 -16.36
C GLY A 88 5.49 -9.05 -17.67
N GLU A 89 5.49 -7.71 -17.63
CA GLU A 89 5.41 -6.83 -18.80
C GLU A 89 6.77 -6.18 -19.09
N PRO A 90 7.70 -6.86 -19.79
CA PRO A 90 9.10 -6.43 -19.91
C PRO A 90 9.30 -5.11 -20.66
N LYS A 91 8.28 -4.64 -21.39
CA LYS A 91 8.31 -3.36 -22.13
C LYS A 91 7.87 -2.16 -21.28
N LEU A 92 7.34 -2.39 -20.07
CA LEU A 92 6.85 -1.35 -19.19
C LEU A 92 7.80 -1.13 -18.00
N PRO A 93 7.91 0.10 -17.48
CA PRO A 93 8.65 0.38 -16.26
C PRO A 93 8.14 -0.47 -15.10
N GLN A 94 9.04 -1.21 -14.47
CA GLN A 94 8.72 -2.07 -13.33
C GLN A 94 8.87 -1.27 -12.05
N GLN A 95 7.79 -1.18 -11.27
CA GLN A 95 7.76 -0.32 -10.09
C GLN A 95 7.46 -1.12 -8.83
N GLY A 96 8.32 -0.94 -7.84
CA GLY A 96 8.30 -1.65 -6.58
C GLY A 96 7.76 -0.80 -5.44
N TRP A 97 6.80 -1.35 -4.70
CA TRP A 97 6.20 -0.73 -3.53
C TRP A 97 6.38 -1.57 -2.26
N LEU A 98 6.63 -0.88 -1.15
CA LEU A 98 6.36 -1.38 0.20
C LEU A 98 5.75 -0.23 1.01
N VAL A 99 4.49 -0.39 1.40
CA VAL A 99 3.73 0.64 2.13
C VAL A 99 3.20 0.05 3.43
N GLY A 100 3.09 0.88 4.46
CA GLY A 100 2.68 0.40 5.77
C GLY A 100 2.90 1.40 6.89
N TYR A 101 2.83 0.88 8.11
CA TYR A 101 3.14 1.64 9.31
C TYR A 101 3.63 0.75 10.45
N VAL A 102 4.44 1.34 11.33
CA VAL A 102 4.90 0.75 12.59
C VAL A 102 4.14 1.40 13.74
N GLU A 103 3.59 0.58 14.64
CA GLU A 103 3.07 1.04 15.93
C GLU A 103 4.09 0.70 17.01
N GLN A 104 4.59 1.72 17.73
CA GLN A 104 5.59 1.58 18.80
C GLN A 104 5.38 2.73 19.82
N ASN A 105 5.46 2.44 21.12
CA ASN A 105 5.39 3.45 22.18
C ASN A 105 4.19 4.43 22.08
N LYS A 106 2.99 3.89 21.76
CA LYS A 106 1.75 4.67 21.53
C LYS A 106 1.82 5.67 20.36
N ASN A 107 2.81 5.55 19.50
CA ASN A 107 2.94 6.33 18.28
C ASN A 107 2.84 5.44 17.04
N THR A 108 2.49 6.06 15.91
CA THR A 108 2.35 5.38 14.62
C THR A 108 3.21 6.08 13.57
N TYR A 109 4.14 5.34 12.96
CA TYR A 109 5.07 5.81 11.96
C TYR A 109 4.70 5.23 10.59
N PHE A 110 4.25 6.06 9.68
CA PHE A 110 3.84 5.65 8.34
C PHE A 110 5.01 5.71 7.37
N PHE A 111 5.08 4.77 6.43
CA PHE A 111 6.09 4.75 5.38
C PHE A 111 5.50 4.32 4.03
N ALA A 112 6.13 4.79 2.96
CA ALA A 112 5.86 4.41 1.59
C ALA A 112 7.18 4.41 0.81
N THR A 113 7.74 3.21 0.61
CA THR A 113 8.93 3.02 -0.22
C THR A 113 8.50 2.69 -1.64
N HIS A 114 8.98 3.49 -2.59
CA HIS A 114 8.76 3.33 -4.02
C HIS A 114 10.09 3.35 -4.76
N ILE A 115 10.39 2.30 -5.53
CA ILE A 115 11.64 2.15 -6.28
C ILE A 115 11.37 1.62 -7.68
N ASP A 116 12.28 1.88 -8.61
CA ASP A 116 12.34 1.13 -9.88
C ASP A 116 12.85 -0.29 -9.62
N ILE A 117 12.36 -1.27 -10.37
CA ILE A 117 12.88 -2.65 -10.38
C ILE A 117 13.51 -2.91 -11.76
N ARG A 118 14.83 -2.83 -11.87
CA ARG A 118 15.55 -3.03 -13.13
C ARG A 118 16.00 -4.47 -13.29
N GLU A 119 16.26 -5.14 -12.17
CA GLU A 119 16.60 -6.55 -12.12
C GLU A 119 15.88 -7.27 -10.96
N PRO A 120 15.78 -8.62 -10.99
CA PRO A 120 15.05 -9.37 -9.96
C PRO A 120 15.52 -9.12 -8.52
N LEU A 121 16.78 -8.72 -8.31
CA LEU A 121 17.32 -8.43 -6.99
C LEU A 121 16.74 -7.12 -6.39
N ASP A 122 16.41 -6.14 -7.22
CA ASP A 122 15.80 -4.86 -6.77
C ASP A 122 14.46 -5.11 -6.07
N ALA A 123 13.75 -6.17 -6.46
CA ALA A 123 12.49 -6.55 -5.82
C ALA A 123 12.67 -6.82 -4.32
N LYS A 124 13.84 -7.30 -3.87
CA LYS A 124 14.15 -7.50 -2.45
C LYS A 124 14.54 -6.19 -1.76
N ALA A 125 15.11 -5.23 -2.50
CA ALA A 125 15.59 -3.96 -1.97
C ALA A 125 14.49 -3.15 -1.29
N ARG A 126 13.24 -3.25 -1.77
CA ARG A 126 12.06 -2.64 -1.11
C ARG A 126 12.01 -2.93 0.39
N MET A 127 12.13 -4.20 0.78
CA MET A 127 12.06 -4.61 2.19
C MET A 127 13.33 -4.23 2.94
N LEU A 128 14.49 -4.41 2.32
CA LEU A 128 15.79 -4.13 2.96
C LEU A 128 15.95 -2.65 3.28
N ILE A 129 15.66 -1.77 2.32
CA ILE A 129 15.76 -0.31 2.48
C ILE A 129 14.79 0.16 3.55
N THR A 130 13.50 -0.21 3.48
CA THR A 130 12.52 0.19 4.48
C THR A 130 12.93 -0.25 5.89
N ARG A 131 13.35 -1.51 6.06
CA ARG A 131 13.77 -2.00 7.38
C ARG A 131 15.06 -1.34 7.86
N SER A 132 16.01 -1.04 6.98
CA SER A 132 17.21 -0.28 7.35
C SER A 132 16.83 1.09 7.91
N CYS A 133 16.04 1.86 7.16
CA CYS A 133 15.59 3.19 7.61
C CYS A 133 14.81 3.13 8.93
N LEU A 134 13.92 2.14 9.09
CA LEU A 134 13.16 2.00 10.34
C LEU A 134 14.06 1.62 11.53
N LYS A 135 15.09 0.79 11.32
CA LYS A 135 16.09 0.47 12.36
C LYS A 135 16.96 1.67 12.71
N ASP A 136 17.41 2.43 11.71
CA ASP A 136 18.20 3.66 11.91
C ASP A 136 17.42 4.70 12.73
N LEU A 137 16.09 4.68 12.62
CA LEU A 137 15.17 5.50 13.43
C LEU A 137 14.77 4.86 14.78
N GLY A 138 15.25 3.66 15.12
CA GLY A 138 14.93 2.96 16.37
C GLY A 138 13.52 2.37 16.46
N LEU A 139 12.86 2.15 15.32
CA LEU A 139 11.46 1.72 15.24
C LEU A 139 11.26 0.20 15.12
N LEU A 140 12.33 -0.57 14.89
CA LEU A 140 12.34 -2.03 14.75
C LEU A 140 13.38 -2.69 15.66
#